data_AF-A0A6P2FTJ9-F1
#
_entry.id   AF-A0A6P2FTJ9-F1
#
_cell.length_a   1.000
_cell.length_b   1.000
_cell.length_c   1.000
_cell.angle_alpha   90.00
_cell.angle_beta   90.00
_cell.angle_gamma   90.00
#
_symmetry.space_group_name_H-M   'P 1'
#
loop_
_entity.id
_entity.type
_entity.pdbx_description
1 polymer ?
#
loop_
_entity_poly.entity_id
_entity_poly.type
_entity_poly.pdbx_seq_one_letter_code
_entity_poly.pdbx_strand_id
1 'polypeptide(L)'
;MKKLFTTLISAVALGTTLPALAGPDFQAIEQARKAKQVAQVERQADLRVAQGAARTGSLKCPPEPLVLPLDHGPRAQTTPAENRSRRSRYEAQVAACKEAAK
;
A
#
# COMPACT_ATOMS: atom_id res chain seq x y z
N MET A 1 28.57 -47.88 -24.24
CA MET A 1 28.05 -47.45 -22.91
C MET A 1 28.83 -46.28 -22.31
N LYS A 2 30.14 -46.40 -22.00
CA LYS A 2 30.90 -45.32 -21.30
C LYS A 2 30.93 -43.94 -21.97
N LYS A 3 31.00 -43.88 -23.30
CA LYS A 3 31.08 -42.61 -24.06
C LYS A 3 29.81 -41.76 -23.96
N LEU A 4 28.65 -42.42 -23.86
CA LEU A 4 27.35 -41.76 -23.70
C LEU A 4 27.21 -41.14 -22.31
N PHE A 5 27.68 -41.85 -21.28
CA PHE A 5 27.70 -41.33 -19.91
C PHE A 5 28.60 -40.11 -19.78
N THR A 6 29.78 -40.12 -20.39
CA THR A 6 30.69 -38.96 -20.36
C THR A 6 30.09 -37.74 -21.07
N THR A 7 29.41 -37.92 -22.21
CA THR A 7 28.73 -36.81 -22.91
C THR A 7 27.53 -36.26 -22.15
N LEU A 8 26.79 -37.13 -21.44
CA LEU A 8 25.64 -36.72 -20.65
C LEU A 8 26.08 -35.88 -19.44
N ILE A 9 27.15 -36.32 -18.76
CA ILE A 9 27.70 -35.60 -17.59
C ILE A 9 28.26 -34.23 -18.01
N SER A 10 28.94 -34.13 -19.16
CA SER A 10 29.43 -32.83 -19.64
C SER A 10 28.30 -31.87 -20.03
N ALA A 11 27.22 -32.38 -20.63
CA ALA A 11 26.07 -31.55 -21.01
C ALA A 11 25.28 -31.04 -19.79
N VAL A 12 25.13 -31.87 -18.75
CA VAL A 12 24.47 -31.47 -17.50
C VAL A 12 25.30 -30.44 -16.73
N ALA A 13 26.63 -30.57 -16.71
CA ALA A 13 27.50 -29.60 -16.06
C ALA A 13 27.44 -28.20 -16.69
N LEU A 14 27.27 -28.12 -18.02
CA LEU A 14 27.15 -26.85 -18.76
C LEU A 14 25.75 -26.20 -18.67
N GLY A 15 24.73 -26.94 -18.21
CA GLY A 15 23.34 -26.47 -18.17
C GLY A 15 22.91 -25.76 -16.88
N THR A 16 23.75 -25.75 -15.83
CA THR A 16 23.35 -25.26 -14.49
C THR A 16 23.73 -23.81 -14.20
N THR A 17 24.40 -23.10 -15.13
CA THR A 17 24.95 -21.75 -14.86
C THR A 17 24.12 -20.58 -15.37
N LEU A 18 22.89 -20.78 -15.85
CA LEU A 18 22.01 -19.67 -16.23
C LEU A 18 20.60 -19.94 -15.68
N PRO A 19 20.02 -19.05 -14.84
CA PRO A 19 19.94 -17.61 -15.11
C PRO A 19 20.24 -16.73 -13.87
N ALA A 20 21.31 -15.95 -13.91
CA ALA A 20 21.59 -14.91 -12.89
C ALA A 20 21.55 -13.47 -13.45
N LEU A 21 21.18 -13.29 -14.72
CA LEU A 21 21.21 -11.98 -15.42
C LEU A 21 19.84 -11.35 -15.70
N ALA A 22 18.75 -11.92 -15.21
CA ALA A 22 17.49 -11.19 -15.17
C ALA A 22 17.47 -10.37 -13.88
N GLY A 23 17.70 -9.06 -13.97
CA GLY A 23 17.36 -8.14 -12.89
C GLY A 23 15.89 -8.34 -12.49
N PRO A 24 15.51 -8.01 -11.25
CA PRO A 24 14.13 -8.15 -10.80
C PRO A 24 13.20 -7.46 -11.79
N ASP A 25 12.10 -8.14 -12.16
CA ASP A 25 11.09 -7.56 -13.05
C ASP A 25 10.41 -6.38 -12.34
N PHE A 26 10.93 -5.19 -12.61
CA PHE A 26 10.42 -3.95 -12.03
C PHE A 26 8.96 -3.72 -12.42
N GLN A 27 8.48 -4.20 -13.57
CA GLN A 27 7.07 -4.10 -13.93
C GLN A 27 6.22 -4.98 -13.01
N ALA A 28 6.61 -6.24 -12.78
CA ALA A 28 5.92 -7.12 -11.85
C ALA A 28 5.90 -6.54 -10.42
N ILE A 29 7.01 -5.94 -9.97
CA ILE A 29 7.11 -5.31 -8.65
C ILE A 29 6.19 -4.07 -8.56
N GLU A 30 6.16 -3.21 -9.57
CA GLU A 30 5.27 -2.05 -9.58
C GLU A 30 3.80 -2.45 -9.66
N GLN A 31 3.46 -3.47 -10.45
CA GLN A 31 2.10 -4.00 -10.52
C GLN A 31 1.65 -4.58 -9.17
N ALA A 32 2.48 -5.40 -8.53
CA ALA A 32 2.21 -5.94 -7.20
C ALA A 32 2.03 -4.82 -6.16
N ARG A 33 2.81 -3.73 -6.28
CA ARG A 33 2.67 -2.57 -5.40
C ARG A 33 1.38 -1.80 -5.65
N LYS A 34 0.99 -1.57 -6.90
CA LYS A 34 -0.29 -0.93 -7.25
C LYS A 34 -1.45 -1.74 -6.70
N ALA A 35 -1.44 -3.07 -6.89
CA ALA A 35 -2.44 -3.96 -6.32
C ALA A 35 -2.49 -3.85 -4.78
N LYS A 36 -1.33 -3.78 -4.12
CA LYS A 36 -1.26 -3.58 -2.66
C LYS A 36 -1.79 -2.21 -2.22
N GLN A 37 -1.54 -1.15 -2.99
CA GLN A 37 -2.08 0.19 -2.72
C GLN A 37 -3.60 0.20 -2.86
N VAL A 38 -4.15 -0.38 -3.93
CA VAL A 38 -5.60 -0.52 -4.12
C VAL A 38 -6.22 -1.31 -2.96
N ALA A 39 -5.65 -2.47 -2.63
CA ALA A 39 -6.13 -3.29 -1.51
C ALA A 39 -5.98 -2.60 -0.13
N GLN A 40 -5.03 -1.66 0.02
CA GLN A 40 -4.91 -0.83 1.22
C GLN A 40 -5.97 0.27 1.27
N VAL A 41 -6.28 0.90 0.14
CA VAL A 41 -7.36 1.90 0.02
C VAL A 41 -8.72 1.24 0.29
N GLU A 42 -8.96 0.06 -0.26
CA GLU A 42 -10.16 -0.75 0.00
C GLU A 42 -10.24 -1.15 1.48
N ARG A 43 -9.18 -1.69 2.06
CA ARG A 43 -9.17 -1.98 3.51
C ARG A 43 -9.38 -0.74 4.37
N GLN A 44 -8.86 0.41 3.98
CA GLN A 44 -9.13 1.67 4.70
C GLN A 44 -10.59 2.11 4.53
N ALA A 45 -11.20 1.89 3.37
CA ALA A 45 -12.62 2.14 3.16
C ALA A 45 -13.47 1.19 4.03
N ASP A 46 -13.14 -0.09 4.10
CA ASP A 46 -13.83 -1.06 4.94
C ASP A 46 -13.68 -0.74 6.43
N LEU A 47 -12.47 -0.35 6.87
CA LEU A 47 -12.24 0.12 8.23
C LEU A 47 -13.02 1.41 8.53
N ARG A 48 -13.17 2.32 7.56
CA ARG A 48 -14.02 3.52 7.72
C ARG A 48 -15.49 3.15 7.84
N VAL A 49 -15.99 2.20 7.04
CA VAL A 49 -17.37 1.72 7.12
C VAL A 49 -17.61 1.02 8.46
N ALA A 50 -16.68 0.16 8.90
CA ALA A 50 -16.74 -0.51 10.19
C ALA A 50 -16.64 0.48 11.37
N GLN A 51 -15.81 1.51 11.28
CA GLN A 51 -15.74 2.60 12.26
C GLN A 51 -17.01 3.46 12.25
N GLY A 52 -17.61 3.71 11.09
CA GLY A 52 -18.91 4.38 10.95
C GLY A 52 -20.02 3.58 11.62
N ALA A 53 -20.00 2.25 11.48
CA ALA A 53 -20.93 1.34 12.15
C ALA A 53 -20.66 1.16 13.66
N ALA A 54 -19.43 1.38 14.14
CA ALA A 54 -19.09 1.37 15.57
C ALA A 54 -19.36 2.73 16.27
N ARG A 55 -19.39 3.84 15.52
CA ARG A 55 -19.65 5.20 16.02
C ARG A 55 -21.12 5.51 16.28
N THR A 56 -22.04 4.66 15.85
CA THR A 56 -23.46 4.76 16.24
C THR A 56 -23.70 4.46 17.72
N GLY A 57 -22.68 3.99 18.46
CA GLY A 57 -22.83 3.56 19.86
C GLY A 57 -22.18 4.42 20.95
N SER A 58 -21.16 5.26 20.71
CA SER A 58 -20.57 6.04 21.81
C SER A 58 -19.77 7.28 21.43
N LEU A 59 -19.95 8.32 22.24
CA LEU A 59 -19.24 9.60 22.39
C LEU A 59 -19.71 10.75 21.48
N LYS A 60 -20.07 11.85 22.13
CA LYS A 60 -20.71 13.05 21.56
C LYS A 60 -19.96 13.72 20.40
N CYS A 61 -18.69 13.40 20.17
CA CYS A 61 -18.00 13.63 18.90
C CYS A 61 -16.52 13.18 18.99
N PRO A 62 -16.16 11.95 18.56
CA PRO A 62 -14.77 11.63 18.25
C PRO A 62 -14.50 12.01 16.78
N PRO A 63 -13.64 12.99 16.47
CA PRO A 63 -13.29 13.31 15.09
C PRO A 63 -12.66 12.10 14.40
N GLU A 64 -12.88 11.94 13.10
CA GLU A 64 -12.19 10.88 12.36
C GLU A 64 -10.67 11.05 12.47
N PRO A 65 -9.89 9.99 12.74
CA PRO A 65 -8.44 10.09 12.81
C PRO A 65 -7.87 10.77 11.56
N LEU A 66 -7.05 11.82 11.76
CA LEU A 66 -6.39 12.51 10.66
C LEU A 66 -5.28 11.61 10.09
N VAL A 67 -5.53 11.04 8.91
CA VAL A 67 -4.52 10.30 8.14
C VAL A 67 -4.08 11.15 6.95
N LEU A 68 -2.79 11.47 6.90
CA LEU A 68 -2.16 12.19 5.79
C LEU A 68 -1.20 11.23 5.05
N PRO A 69 -1.57 10.77 3.84
CA PRO A 69 -0.66 9.99 3.00
C PRO A 69 0.58 10.81 2.60
N LEU A 70 1.67 10.12 2.25
CA LEU A 70 2.90 10.77 1.79
C LEU A 70 2.65 11.58 0.52
N ASP A 71 2.94 12.88 0.51
CA ASP A 71 2.65 13.80 -0.60
C ASP A 71 3.91 14.31 -1.34
N HIS A 72 5.09 13.83 -0.95
CA HIS A 72 6.35 14.24 -1.53
C HIS A 72 7.27 13.07 -1.87
N GLY A 73 8.17 13.32 -2.84
CA GLY A 73 9.18 12.37 -3.28
C GLY A 73 8.73 11.44 -4.42
N PRO A 74 9.61 10.53 -4.86
CA PRO A 74 9.38 9.68 -6.05
C PRO A 74 8.26 8.64 -5.86
N ARG A 75 7.68 8.54 -4.67
CA ARG A 75 6.62 7.58 -4.30
C ARG A 75 5.48 8.24 -3.53
N ALA A 76 5.14 9.48 -3.91
CA ALA A 76 3.99 10.17 -3.34
C ALA A 76 2.69 9.37 -3.60
N GLN A 77 1.83 9.31 -2.59
CA GLN A 77 0.54 8.63 -2.58
C GLN A 77 -0.63 9.61 -2.71
N THR A 78 -0.37 10.91 -2.58
CA THR A 78 -1.37 11.98 -2.65
C THR A 78 -0.68 13.28 -3.08
N THR A 79 -1.43 14.34 -3.35
CA THR A 79 -0.87 15.66 -3.61
C THR A 79 -0.83 16.53 -2.35
N PRO A 80 0.08 17.53 -2.27
CA PRO A 80 0.09 18.46 -1.15
C PRO A 80 -1.23 19.22 -0.96
N ALA A 81 -1.98 19.48 -2.04
CA ALA A 81 -3.28 20.14 -1.97
C ALA A 81 -4.35 19.25 -1.31
N GLU A 82 -4.37 17.95 -1.64
CA GLU A 82 -5.29 16.99 -1.03
C GLU A 82 -5.05 16.84 0.47
N ASN A 83 -3.78 16.80 0.89
CA ASN A 83 -3.44 16.76 2.32
C ASN A 83 -3.86 18.02 3.07
N ARG A 84 -3.68 19.21 2.47
CA ARG A 84 -4.19 20.46 3.05
C ARG A 84 -5.71 20.41 3.24
N SER A 85 -6.44 19.88 2.26
CA SER A 85 -7.90 19.71 2.35
C SER A 85 -8.33 18.67 3.42
N ARG A 86 -7.59 17.57 3.59
CA ARG A 86 -7.84 16.61 4.69
C ARG A 86 -7.65 17.26 6.05
N ARG A 87 -6.56 18.03 6.19
CA ARG A 87 -6.24 18.75 7.43
C ARG A 87 -7.31 19.79 7.77
N SER A 88 -7.72 20.62 6.81
CA SER A 88 -8.76 21.63 7.05
C SER A 88 -10.11 21.01 7.45
N ARG A 89 -10.51 19.91 6.82
CA ARG A 89 -11.73 19.17 7.21
C ARG A 89 -11.64 18.58 8.62
N TYR A 90 -10.48 18.08 9.01
CA TYR A 90 -10.28 17.59 10.37
C TYR A 90 -10.35 18.72 11.40
N GLU A 91 -9.67 19.84 11.13
CA GLU A 91 -9.71 21.03 11.98
C GLU A 91 -11.15 21.57 12.13
N ALA A 92 -11.92 21.59 11.04
CA ALA A 92 -13.34 21.98 11.07
C ALA A 92 -14.20 21.00 11.90
N GLN A 93 -13.97 19.68 11.77
CA GLN A 93 -14.66 18.68 12.59
C GLN A 93 -14.34 18.87 14.07
N VAL A 94 -13.07 19.06 14.44
CA VAL A 94 -12.65 19.32 15.82
C VAL A 94 -13.28 20.61 16.36
N ALA A 95 -13.36 21.66 15.55
CA ALA A 95 -14.00 22.91 15.96
C ALA A 95 -15.50 22.72 16.21
N ALA A 96 -16.23 22.12 15.27
CA ALA A 96 -17.65 21.82 15.42
C ALA A 96 -17.92 20.93 16.64
N CYS A 97 -17.02 19.99 16.91
CA CYS A 97 -17.03 19.12 18.09
C CYS A 97 -16.99 19.91 19.41
N LYS A 98 -16.08 20.89 19.48
CA LYS A 98 -15.90 21.74 20.66
C LYS A 98 -17.11 22.61 20.90
N GLU A 99 -17.70 23.18 19.83
CA GLU A 99 -18.93 23.96 19.92
C GLU A 99 -20.14 23.11 20.34
N ALA A 100 -20.25 21.87 19.87
CA ALA A 100 -21.34 20.95 20.26
C ALA A 100 -21.20 20.39 21.69
N ALA A 101 -20.00 20.45 22.27
CA ALA A 101 -19.72 20.05 23.64
C ALA A 101 -19.90 21.18 24.67
N LYS A 102 -20.07 22.42 24.18
CA LYS A 102 -20.37 23.61 24.97
C LYS A 102 -21.86 23.70 25.28
#